data_AF-A0A2V8BHH5-F1
#
_entry.id   AF-A0A2V8BHH5-F1
#
_cell.length_a   1.000
_cell.length_b   1.000
_cell.length_c   1.000
_cell.angle_alpha   90.00
_cell.angle_beta   90.00
_cell.angle_gamma   90.00
#
_symmetry.space_group_name_H-M   'P 1'
#
loop_
_entity.id
_entity.type
_entity.pdbx_description
1 polymer ?
#
loop_
_entity_poly.entity_id
_entity_poly.type
_entity_poly.pdbx_seq_one_letter_code
_entity_poly.pdbx_strand_id
1 'polypeptide(L)'
;DRVVGVDVSPAMLELAERLNQFPGKASYVCSTASNLHAFEDGAFDLVVTSIVLQHVEPEIALVYLHEFFRVLSPAGIVVFQLPSHRRRRTERAPVSIVHPMPDAGYCASLVVTCVPRREVTPGAEITLQVEITNLSAVAWSQREFGVMAAGNHWFDGAGGRLVIRDDGRTSLPGTLAPGATCRVPLTIKVPQDSGEYQCEVDVAHEGVLWFHGKGSRVVRFPVRVGVREDFDPDVVGDEAGPLPDRGTPAAAPSDERSIEAPSAATADTNAEDPGAFPMYGIPLNVVVATIAGCGGTLLHVENDRSCGDDWVSYRYFVRK
;
A
#
# COMPACT_ATOMS: atom_id res chain seq x y z
N ASP A 1 15.44 -15.78 -1.41
CA ASP A 1 15.10 -14.83 -2.48
C ASP A 1 15.40 -13.40 -2.03
N ARG A 2 15.86 -12.56 -2.96
CA ARG A 2 16.15 -11.13 -2.74
C ARG A 2 15.27 -10.31 -3.67
N VAL A 3 14.86 -9.13 -3.24
CA VAL A 3 14.00 -8.21 -4.00
C VAL A 3 14.65 -6.84 -4.05
N VAL A 4 14.60 -6.21 -5.22
CA VAL A 4 15.06 -4.83 -5.41
C VAL A 4 13.86 -3.97 -5.83
N GLY A 5 13.49 -3.00 -5.01
CA GLY A 5 12.50 -1.98 -5.36
C GLY A 5 13.17 -0.79 -6.04
N VAL A 6 12.53 -0.24 -7.07
CA VAL A 6 13.02 0.94 -7.79
C VAL A 6 11.93 1.98 -7.83
N ASP A 7 12.24 3.21 -7.41
CA ASP A 7 11.32 4.35 -7.49
C ASP A 7 12.11 5.62 -7.82
N VAL A 8 11.44 6.60 -8.41
CA VAL A 8 12.01 7.93 -8.72
C VAL A 8 12.00 8.84 -7.50
N SER A 9 11.13 8.57 -6.53
CA SER A 9 10.87 9.39 -5.35
C SER A 9 11.70 8.92 -4.16
N PRO A 10 12.67 9.73 -3.68
CA PRO A 10 13.40 9.44 -2.45
C PRO A 10 12.46 9.23 -1.25
N ALA A 11 11.39 10.03 -1.16
CA ALA A 11 10.42 9.93 -0.05
C ALA A 11 9.67 8.59 -0.05
N MET A 12 9.36 8.03 -1.22
CA MET A 12 8.74 6.71 -1.32
C MET A 12 9.70 5.59 -0.92
N LEU A 13 10.98 5.73 -1.25
CA LEU A 13 12.01 4.76 -0.88
C LEU A 13 12.32 4.80 0.62
N GLU A 14 12.37 5.99 1.22
CA GLU A 14 12.48 6.13 2.68
C GLU A 14 11.28 5.49 3.40
N LEU A 15 10.06 5.66 2.86
CA LEU A 15 8.88 4.99 3.38
C LEU A 15 8.99 3.47 3.22
N ALA A 16 9.44 2.99 2.07
CA ALA A 16 9.61 1.56 1.82
C ALA A 16 10.65 0.93 2.75
N GLU A 17 11.78 1.59 2.98
CA GLU A 17 12.80 1.18 3.98
C GLU A 17 12.21 1.10 5.38
N ARG A 18 11.42 2.10 5.81
CA ARG A 18 10.76 2.07 7.14
C ARG A 18 9.74 0.95 7.28
N LEU A 19 9.03 0.61 6.21
CA LEU A 19 8.02 -0.46 6.21
C LEU A 19 8.62 -1.86 5.96
N ASN A 20 9.90 -1.95 5.62
CA ASN A 20 10.55 -3.21 5.28
C ASN A 20 10.64 -4.15 6.48
N GLN A 21 9.95 -5.29 6.40
CA GLN A 21 9.97 -6.32 7.44
C GLN A 21 11.04 -7.40 7.20
N PHE A 22 11.78 -7.33 6.09
CA PHE A 22 12.74 -8.35 5.64
C PHE A 22 14.14 -7.76 5.39
N PRO A 23 14.83 -7.28 6.44
CA PRO A 23 16.16 -6.70 6.30
C PRO A 23 17.14 -7.70 5.67
N GLY A 24 17.97 -7.22 4.74
CA GLY A 24 18.93 -8.04 3.98
C GLY A 24 18.33 -8.85 2.82
N LYS A 25 17.00 -8.93 2.71
CA LYS A 25 16.30 -9.56 1.58
C LYS A 25 15.68 -8.55 0.63
N ALA A 26 15.19 -7.42 1.12
CA ALA A 26 14.71 -6.31 0.29
C ALA A 26 15.68 -5.12 0.36
N SER A 27 15.95 -4.50 -0.78
CA SER A 27 16.73 -3.27 -0.93
C SER A 27 16.07 -2.34 -1.94
N TYR A 28 16.32 -1.03 -1.83
CA TYR A 28 15.63 -0.02 -2.62
C TYR A 28 16.62 0.89 -3.35
N VAL A 29 16.33 1.21 -4.61
CA VAL A 29 17.19 2.00 -5.49
C VAL A 29 16.42 3.21 -6.02
N CYS A 30 16.97 4.41 -5.78
CA CYS A 30 16.46 5.64 -6.37
C CYS A 30 16.97 5.79 -7.80
N SER A 31 16.05 5.84 -8.77
CA SER A 31 16.40 6.01 -10.17
C SER A 31 15.52 7.07 -10.84
N THR A 32 16.18 8.12 -11.34
CA THR A 32 15.58 9.11 -12.24
C THR A 32 15.95 8.87 -13.70
N ALA A 33 16.68 7.77 -13.97
CA ALA A 33 17.08 7.43 -15.32
C ALA A 33 15.89 6.97 -16.17
N SER A 34 16.04 7.04 -17.50
CA SER A 34 15.09 6.49 -18.46
C SER A 34 15.37 5.01 -18.80
N ASN A 35 16.24 4.35 -18.03
CA ASN A 35 16.70 2.97 -18.24
C ASN A 35 17.07 2.30 -16.90
N LEU A 36 17.49 1.03 -16.97
CA LEU A 36 17.86 0.18 -15.84
C LEU A 36 19.34 -0.22 -15.86
N HIS A 37 20.23 0.57 -16.46
CA HIS A 37 21.67 0.25 -16.56
C HIS A 37 22.38 0.12 -15.21
N ALA A 38 21.75 0.57 -14.11
CA ALA A 38 22.22 0.30 -12.75
C ALA A 38 22.23 -1.21 -12.41
N PHE A 39 21.52 -2.03 -13.18
CA PHE A 39 21.44 -3.47 -13.01
C PHE A 39 22.11 -4.22 -14.17
N GLU A 40 22.77 -5.32 -13.81
CA GLU A 40 23.43 -6.22 -14.75
C GLU A 40 22.41 -7.00 -15.61
N ASP A 41 22.88 -7.49 -16.75
CA ASP A 41 22.12 -8.38 -17.61
C ASP A 41 21.80 -9.69 -16.88
N GLY A 42 20.57 -10.17 -16.98
CA GLY A 42 20.18 -11.44 -16.36
C GLY A 42 20.15 -11.46 -14.83
N ALA A 43 20.18 -10.29 -14.19
CA ALA A 43 20.21 -10.16 -12.72
C ALA A 43 18.93 -10.64 -12.00
N PHE A 44 17.79 -10.74 -12.68
CA PHE A 44 16.50 -11.03 -12.04
C PHE A 44 15.74 -12.19 -12.70
N ASP A 45 15.15 -13.08 -11.91
CA ASP A 45 14.27 -14.14 -12.41
C ASP A 45 12.82 -13.65 -12.62
N LEU A 46 12.46 -12.54 -11.96
CA LEU A 46 11.13 -11.94 -12.01
C LEU A 46 11.22 -10.41 -11.98
N VAL A 47 10.53 -9.76 -12.91
CA VAL A 47 10.29 -8.31 -12.92
C VAL A 47 8.79 -8.05 -12.81
N VAL A 48 8.39 -7.18 -11.88
CA VAL A 48 6.99 -6.77 -11.73
C VAL A 48 6.92 -5.25 -11.70
N THR A 49 6.03 -4.68 -12.51
CA THR A 49 5.69 -3.26 -12.47
C THR A 49 4.18 -3.06 -12.61
N SER A 50 3.63 -2.14 -11.83
CA SER A 50 2.18 -1.90 -11.76
C SER A 50 1.92 -0.42 -11.50
N ILE A 51 1.09 0.23 -12.32
CA ILE A 51 0.73 1.65 -12.18
C ILE A 51 1.96 2.59 -12.29
N VAL A 52 3.04 2.13 -12.93
CA VAL A 52 4.25 2.95 -13.16
C VAL A 52 4.28 3.44 -14.61
N LEU A 53 4.34 2.51 -15.57
CA LEU A 53 4.54 2.85 -16.98
C LEU A 53 3.43 3.72 -17.57
N GLN A 54 2.24 3.70 -16.98
CA GLN A 54 1.13 4.56 -17.41
C GLN A 54 1.42 6.05 -17.22
N HIS A 55 2.37 6.42 -16.35
CA HIS A 55 2.80 7.79 -16.10
C HIS A 55 4.15 8.13 -16.75
N VAL A 56 4.70 7.21 -17.55
CA VAL A 56 5.97 7.36 -18.26
C VAL A 56 5.69 7.62 -19.73
N GLU A 57 6.39 8.60 -20.33
CA GLU A 57 6.22 8.90 -21.75
C GLU A 57 6.45 7.64 -22.61
N PRO A 58 5.67 7.44 -23.70
CA PRO A 58 5.69 6.20 -24.47
C PRO A 58 7.08 5.75 -24.93
N GLU A 59 7.93 6.70 -25.37
CA GLU A 59 9.28 6.39 -25.84
C GLU A 59 10.15 5.81 -24.72
N ILE A 60 10.05 6.38 -23.51
CA ILE A 60 10.78 5.92 -22.33
C ILE A 60 10.19 4.59 -21.82
N ALA A 61 8.87 4.43 -21.83
CA ALA A 61 8.22 3.18 -21.44
C ALA A 61 8.65 2.01 -22.35
N LEU A 62 8.83 2.24 -23.65
CA LEU A 62 9.36 1.22 -24.57
C LEU A 62 10.84 0.89 -24.28
N VAL A 63 11.66 1.88 -23.89
CA VAL A 63 13.03 1.62 -23.40
C VAL A 63 12.97 0.72 -22.16
N TYR A 64 12.09 1.00 -21.20
CA TYR A 64 11.90 0.14 -20.04
C TYR A 64 11.47 -1.28 -20.39
N LEU A 65 10.62 -1.47 -21.42
CA LEU A 65 10.30 -2.82 -21.88
C LEU A 65 11.56 -3.56 -22.35
N HIS A 66 12.40 -2.94 -23.18
CA HIS A 66 13.69 -3.54 -23.59
C HIS A 66 14.59 -3.85 -22.40
N GLU A 67 14.67 -2.92 -21.44
CA GLU A 67 15.46 -3.09 -20.23
C GLU A 67 14.96 -4.23 -19.34
N PHE A 68 13.65 -4.44 -19.21
CA PHE A 68 13.11 -5.59 -18.48
C PHE A 68 13.58 -6.91 -19.08
N PHE A 69 13.58 -7.05 -20.41
CA PHE A 69 14.14 -8.23 -21.05
C PHE A 69 15.65 -8.32 -20.86
N ARG A 70 16.40 -7.22 -20.88
CA ARG A 70 17.85 -7.26 -20.63
C ARG A 70 18.17 -7.79 -19.23
N VAL A 71 17.55 -7.23 -18.20
CA VAL A 71 17.83 -7.58 -16.80
C VAL A 71 17.24 -8.91 -16.37
N LEU A 72 16.28 -9.46 -17.12
CA LEU A 72 15.74 -10.80 -16.85
C LEU A 72 16.73 -11.92 -17.19
N SER A 73 16.86 -12.90 -16.30
CA SER A 73 17.56 -14.16 -16.55
C SER A 73 16.85 -14.96 -17.65
N PRO A 74 17.52 -15.92 -18.32
CA PRO A 74 16.86 -16.79 -19.29
C PRO A 74 15.65 -17.51 -18.66
N ALA A 75 14.51 -17.57 -19.36
CA ALA A 75 13.24 -18.09 -18.86
C ALA A 75 12.58 -17.31 -17.71
N GLY A 76 13.17 -16.18 -17.30
CA GLY A 76 12.61 -15.25 -16.33
C GLY A 76 11.28 -14.64 -16.79
N ILE A 77 10.51 -14.13 -15.85
CA ILE A 77 9.14 -13.64 -16.09
C ILE A 77 9.08 -12.14 -15.89
N VAL A 78 8.42 -11.41 -16.79
CA VAL A 78 8.01 -10.03 -16.55
C VAL A 78 6.49 -9.94 -16.52
N VAL A 79 5.97 -9.26 -15.49
CA VAL A 79 4.57 -8.86 -15.38
C VAL A 79 4.50 -7.34 -15.35
N PHE A 80 3.81 -6.76 -16.33
CA PHE A 80 3.68 -5.31 -16.44
C PHE A 80 2.30 -4.89 -16.92
N GLN A 81 1.92 -3.65 -16.61
CA GLN A 81 0.65 -3.06 -17.01
C GLN A 81 0.90 -1.80 -17.85
N LEU A 82 0.13 -1.64 -18.93
CA LEU A 82 0.16 -0.47 -19.79
C LEU A 82 -1.26 -0.12 -20.29
N PRO A 83 -1.66 1.17 -20.20
CA PRO A 83 -2.81 1.65 -20.95
C PRO A 83 -2.53 1.54 -22.45
N SER A 84 -3.56 1.27 -23.22
CA SER A 84 -3.49 1.19 -24.67
C SER A 84 -4.00 2.46 -25.33
N HIS A 85 -5.23 2.86 -24.99
CA HIS A 85 -5.89 4.03 -25.56
C HIS A 85 -7.07 4.46 -24.69
N ARG A 86 -7.53 5.70 -24.90
CA ARG A 86 -8.80 6.16 -24.34
C ARG A 86 -9.94 5.34 -24.90
N ARG A 87 -10.80 4.85 -24.00
CA ARG A 87 -11.97 4.05 -24.33
C ARG A 87 -12.93 4.86 -25.18
N ARG A 88 -13.35 4.29 -26.31
CA ARG A 88 -14.41 4.89 -27.11
C ARG A 88 -15.77 4.55 -26.49
N ARG A 89 -16.75 5.46 -26.64
CA ARG A 89 -18.12 5.26 -26.13
C ARG A 89 -18.81 3.97 -26.62
N THR A 90 -18.37 3.44 -27.76
CA THR A 90 -18.89 2.20 -28.37
C THR A 90 -18.15 0.94 -27.92
N GLU A 91 -16.98 1.07 -27.29
CA GLU A 91 -16.20 -0.07 -26.80
C GLU A 91 -16.74 -0.51 -25.45
N ARG A 92 -17.25 -1.74 -25.37
CA ARG A 92 -17.61 -2.35 -24.09
C ARG A 92 -16.36 -2.44 -23.22
N ALA A 93 -16.53 -2.16 -21.92
CA ALA A 93 -15.52 -2.46 -20.92
C ALA A 93 -15.13 -3.95 -21.05
N PRO A 94 -13.85 -4.27 -21.27
CA PRO A 94 -13.42 -5.64 -21.25
C PRO A 94 -13.69 -6.26 -19.87
N VAL A 95 -13.91 -7.57 -19.85
CA VAL A 95 -14.02 -8.34 -18.62
C VAL A 95 -12.63 -8.39 -17.98
N SER A 96 -12.42 -7.67 -16.87
CA SER A 96 -11.21 -7.78 -16.05
C SER A 96 -11.27 -9.07 -15.23
N ILE A 97 -10.16 -9.61 -14.75
CA ILE A 97 -10.25 -10.76 -13.82
C ILE A 97 -10.55 -10.30 -12.38
N VAL A 98 -10.34 -9.00 -12.10
CA VAL A 98 -10.71 -8.33 -10.86
C VAL A 98 -11.77 -7.30 -11.19
N HIS A 99 -13.02 -7.60 -10.86
CA HIS A 99 -14.15 -6.70 -11.09
C HIS A 99 -14.46 -5.93 -9.81
N PRO A 100 -14.47 -4.59 -9.81
CA PRO A 100 -15.07 -3.88 -8.70
C PRO A 100 -16.53 -4.33 -8.56
N MET A 101 -16.95 -4.63 -7.34
CA MET A 101 -18.37 -4.78 -7.03
C MET A 101 -19.09 -3.43 -7.26
N PRO A 102 -20.42 -3.44 -7.48
CA PRO A 102 -21.22 -2.22 -7.36
C PRO A 102 -20.94 -1.54 -6.01
N ASP A 103 -21.02 -0.21 -5.96
CA ASP A 103 -20.68 0.55 -4.75
C ASP A 103 -21.43 0.06 -3.49
N ALA A 104 -22.69 -0.33 -3.63
CA ALA A 104 -23.51 -0.89 -2.55
C ALA A 104 -23.03 -2.26 -2.03
N GLY A 105 -22.15 -2.96 -2.77
CA GLY A 105 -21.52 -4.21 -2.39
C GLY A 105 -20.46 -4.06 -1.30
N TYR A 106 -19.89 -2.87 -1.15
CA TYR A 106 -18.85 -2.59 -0.16
C TYR A 106 -19.44 -2.19 1.20
N CYS A 107 -20.20 -3.09 1.82
CA CYS A 107 -20.87 -2.85 3.10
C CYS A 107 -20.64 -4.01 4.07
N ALA A 108 -19.70 -3.82 5.00
CA ALA A 108 -19.33 -4.81 6.00
C ALA A 108 -19.74 -4.37 7.41
N SER A 109 -19.99 -5.35 8.28
CA SER A 109 -19.93 -5.18 9.73
C SER A 109 -18.79 -6.00 10.30
N LEU A 110 -18.04 -5.39 11.21
CA LEU A 110 -16.86 -5.97 11.83
C LEU A 110 -17.04 -6.07 13.34
N VAL A 111 -16.65 -7.21 13.90
CA VAL A 111 -16.45 -7.39 15.34
C VAL A 111 -15.04 -7.94 15.55
N VAL A 112 -14.23 -7.19 16.28
CA VAL A 112 -12.84 -7.57 16.56
C VAL A 112 -12.73 -8.03 18.01
N THR A 113 -12.18 -9.22 18.20
CA THR A 113 -11.92 -9.81 19.52
C THR A 113 -10.44 -10.19 19.63
N CYS A 114 -10.01 -10.62 20.82
CA CYS A 114 -8.59 -10.80 21.16
C CYS A 114 -7.77 -9.49 21.07
N VAL A 115 -8.43 -8.34 21.20
CA VAL A 115 -7.75 -7.04 21.30
C VAL A 115 -6.92 -6.97 22.59
N PRO A 116 -5.68 -6.44 22.54
CA PRO A 116 -4.82 -6.34 23.72
C PRO A 116 -5.46 -5.39 24.75
N ARG A 117 -5.58 -5.86 26.00
CA ARG A 117 -6.10 -5.07 27.13
C ARG A 117 -5.01 -4.41 27.97
N ARG A 118 -3.76 -4.80 27.72
CA ARG A 118 -2.56 -4.33 28.41
C ARG A 118 -1.59 -3.81 27.38
N GLU A 119 -0.57 -3.13 27.87
CA GLU A 119 0.57 -2.69 27.08
C GLU A 119 1.23 -3.88 26.36
N VAL A 120 1.62 -3.66 25.12
CA VAL A 120 2.22 -4.67 24.25
C VAL A 120 3.65 -4.26 23.94
N THR A 121 4.56 -5.23 23.96
CA THR A 121 5.96 -5.01 23.63
C THR A 121 6.09 -4.44 22.21
N PRO A 122 6.96 -3.43 21.99
CA PRO A 122 7.18 -2.89 20.66
C PRO A 122 7.62 -3.96 19.67
N GLY A 123 7.09 -3.90 18.44
CA GLY A 123 7.40 -4.84 17.38
C GLY A 123 6.81 -6.25 17.51
N ALA A 124 6.08 -6.55 18.58
CA ALA A 124 5.46 -7.85 18.77
C ALA A 124 4.38 -8.13 17.71
N GLU A 125 4.18 -9.40 17.39
CA GLU A 125 3.03 -9.84 16.58
C GLU A 125 1.87 -10.22 17.49
N ILE A 126 0.68 -9.70 17.20
CA ILE A 126 -0.56 -10.06 17.89
C ILE A 126 -1.58 -10.58 16.88
N THR A 127 -2.37 -11.58 17.26
CA THR A 127 -3.41 -12.14 16.40
C THR A 127 -4.79 -11.76 16.93
N LEU A 128 -5.49 -10.96 16.13
CA LEU A 128 -6.88 -10.58 16.35
C LEU A 128 -7.81 -11.63 15.77
N GLN A 129 -9.01 -11.77 16.34
CA GLN A 129 -10.08 -12.55 15.75
C GLN A 129 -11.12 -11.60 15.18
N VAL A 130 -11.22 -11.56 13.85
CA VAL A 130 -12.08 -10.64 13.12
C VAL A 130 -13.28 -11.40 12.59
N GLU A 131 -14.45 -11.08 13.12
CA GLU A 131 -15.73 -11.52 12.59
C GLU A 131 -16.25 -10.48 11.60
N ILE A 132 -16.57 -10.93 10.39
CA ILE A 132 -16.94 -10.08 9.25
C ILE A 132 -18.27 -10.54 8.71
N THR A 133 -19.25 -9.64 8.68
CA THR A 133 -20.58 -9.89 8.10
C THR A 133 -20.77 -9.05 6.85
N ASN A 134 -21.19 -9.70 5.76
CA ASN A 134 -21.62 -9.01 4.54
C ASN A 134 -23.02 -8.41 4.74
N LEU A 135 -23.12 -7.09 4.85
CA LEU A 135 -24.39 -6.38 4.98
C LEU A 135 -24.97 -5.93 3.64
N SER A 136 -24.28 -6.18 2.54
CA SER A 136 -24.76 -5.84 1.20
C SER A 136 -25.70 -6.90 0.64
N ALA A 137 -26.41 -6.55 -0.43
CA ALA A 137 -27.18 -7.52 -1.23
C ALA A 137 -26.31 -8.27 -2.28
N VAL A 138 -25.02 -7.93 -2.37
CA VAL A 138 -24.08 -8.51 -3.35
C VAL A 138 -23.30 -9.64 -2.69
N ALA A 139 -23.27 -10.82 -3.30
CA ALA A 139 -22.40 -11.90 -2.81
C ALA A 139 -20.94 -11.53 -3.08
N TRP A 140 -20.10 -11.58 -2.04
CA TRP A 140 -18.67 -11.33 -2.15
C TRP A 140 -17.98 -12.58 -2.68
N SER A 141 -18.05 -12.79 -3.99
CA SER A 141 -17.38 -13.91 -4.66
C SER A 141 -15.98 -13.53 -5.07
N GLN A 142 -14.96 -14.14 -4.45
CA GLN A 142 -13.58 -13.87 -4.82
C GLN A 142 -13.21 -14.39 -6.21
N ARG A 143 -13.97 -15.36 -6.73
CA ARG A 143 -13.84 -15.84 -8.10
C ARG A 143 -14.34 -14.82 -9.13
N GLU A 144 -15.37 -14.06 -8.78
CA GLU A 144 -16.02 -13.11 -9.68
C GLU A 144 -15.39 -11.71 -9.60
N PHE A 145 -15.14 -11.25 -8.37
CA PHE A 145 -14.73 -9.87 -8.10
C PHE A 145 -13.24 -9.73 -7.79
N GLY A 146 -12.60 -10.77 -7.26
CA GLY A 146 -11.19 -10.74 -6.84
C GLY A 146 -11.02 -10.95 -5.34
N VAL A 147 -9.77 -10.97 -4.86
CA VAL A 147 -9.48 -11.31 -3.46
C VAL A 147 -9.99 -10.24 -2.52
N MET A 148 -10.64 -10.68 -1.45
CA MET A 148 -11.06 -9.83 -0.34
C MET A 148 -10.36 -10.30 0.92
N ALA A 149 -9.79 -9.37 1.68
CA ALA A 149 -8.98 -9.67 2.86
C ALA A 149 -9.28 -8.70 4.01
N ALA A 150 -9.17 -9.18 5.24
CA ALA A 150 -9.07 -8.31 6.40
C ALA A 150 -7.65 -7.75 6.50
N GLY A 151 -7.53 -6.50 6.91
CA GLY A 151 -6.25 -5.86 7.20
C GLY A 151 -6.40 -4.74 8.21
N ASN A 152 -5.30 -4.07 8.50
CA ASN A 152 -5.25 -3.01 9.49
C ASN A 152 -4.38 -1.83 9.08
N HIS A 153 -4.65 -0.71 9.74
CA HIS A 153 -3.84 0.49 9.72
C HIS A 153 -3.54 0.93 11.16
N TRP A 154 -2.37 1.52 11.37
CA TRP A 154 -2.01 2.13 12.65
C TRP A 154 -2.03 3.64 12.53
N PHE A 155 -2.75 4.29 13.43
CA PHE A 155 -2.77 5.73 13.60
C PHE A 155 -2.08 6.12 14.91
N ASP A 156 -1.69 7.38 15.03
CA ASP A 156 -1.23 7.95 16.29
C ASP A 156 -2.30 7.82 17.39
N GLY A 157 -1.93 8.07 18.66
CA GLY A 157 -2.84 7.92 19.79
C GLY A 157 -4.11 8.76 19.68
N ALA A 158 -4.02 9.93 19.04
CA ALA A 158 -5.15 10.80 18.73
C ALA A 158 -6.05 10.26 17.60
N GLY A 159 -5.57 9.31 16.80
CA GLY A 159 -6.27 8.70 15.67
C GLY A 159 -6.31 9.56 14.41
N GLY A 160 -5.57 10.68 14.39
CA GLY A 160 -5.62 11.69 13.34
C GLY A 160 -4.58 11.49 12.25
N ARG A 161 -3.42 10.90 12.58
CA ARG A 161 -2.32 10.68 11.63
C ARG A 161 -2.06 9.20 11.43
N LEU A 162 -2.06 8.77 10.17
CA LEU A 162 -1.62 7.42 9.78
C LEU A 162 -0.12 7.27 10.04
N VAL A 163 0.27 6.27 10.82
CA VAL A 163 1.66 5.95 11.20
C VAL A 163 2.19 4.78 10.39
N ILE A 164 1.45 3.67 10.37
CA ILE A 164 1.77 2.49 9.56
C ILE A 164 0.55 2.17 8.72
N ARG A 165 0.77 2.15 7.40
CA ARG A 165 -0.22 1.70 6.44
C ARG A 165 0.02 0.23 6.17
N ASP A 166 -0.93 -0.61 6.55
CA ASP A 166 -1.01 -2.01 6.12
C ASP A 166 0.16 -2.90 6.54
N ASP A 167 -0.01 -3.64 7.64
CA ASP A 167 0.97 -4.67 8.04
C ASP A 167 0.38 -6.08 8.23
N GLY A 168 -0.90 -6.19 8.58
CA GLY A 168 -1.64 -7.45 8.60
C GLY A 168 -2.45 -7.67 7.32
N ARG A 169 -2.55 -8.93 6.90
CA ARG A 169 -3.41 -9.36 5.78
C ARG A 169 -3.92 -10.78 5.94
N THR A 170 -5.23 -10.98 5.82
CA THR A 170 -5.80 -12.34 5.82
C THR A 170 -7.00 -12.44 4.90
N SER A 171 -6.93 -13.31 3.89
CA SER A 171 -8.01 -13.54 2.95
C SER A 171 -9.28 -14.08 3.62
N LEU A 172 -10.42 -13.60 3.14
CA LEU A 172 -11.74 -14.12 3.49
C LEU A 172 -11.98 -15.49 2.81
N PRO A 173 -13.07 -16.20 3.13
CA PRO A 173 -13.52 -17.38 2.39
C PRO A 173 -13.87 -17.04 0.93
N GLY A 174 -13.81 -18.04 0.05
CA GLY A 174 -13.97 -17.85 -1.41
C GLY A 174 -15.30 -17.19 -1.83
N THR A 175 -16.38 -17.35 -1.07
CA THR A 175 -17.59 -16.56 -1.26
C THR A 175 -18.28 -16.28 0.08
N LEU A 176 -18.65 -15.02 0.31
CA LEU A 176 -19.49 -14.63 1.45
C LEU A 176 -20.83 -14.08 0.96
N ALA A 177 -21.90 -14.84 1.17
CA ALA A 177 -23.25 -14.49 0.73
C ALA A 177 -23.82 -13.26 1.48
N PRO A 178 -24.83 -12.57 0.93
CA PRO A 178 -25.55 -11.52 1.65
C PRO A 178 -26.04 -11.98 3.03
N GLY A 179 -25.76 -11.20 4.07
CA GLY A 179 -26.09 -11.51 5.46
C GLY A 179 -25.23 -12.59 6.12
N ALA A 180 -24.31 -13.22 5.39
CA ALA A 180 -23.45 -14.26 5.95
C ALA A 180 -22.25 -13.66 6.70
N THR A 181 -21.76 -14.41 7.67
CA THR A 181 -20.66 -14.04 8.54
C THR A 181 -19.51 -15.04 8.40
N CYS A 182 -18.27 -14.55 8.40
CA CYS A 182 -17.08 -15.37 8.52
C CYS A 182 -16.19 -14.88 9.66
N ARG A 183 -15.26 -15.72 10.12
CA ARG A 183 -14.25 -15.37 11.12
C ARG A 183 -12.88 -15.69 10.55
N VAL A 184 -11.98 -14.72 10.62
CA VAL A 184 -10.59 -14.86 10.17
C VAL A 184 -9.62 -14.40 11.27
N PRO A 185 -8.50 -15.12 11.47
CA PRO A 185 -7.43 -14.64 12.33
C PRO A 185 -6.61 -13.58 11.58
N LEU A 186 -6.49 -12.38 12.13
CA LEU A 186 -5.66 -11.31 11.54
C LEU A 186 -4.42 -11.10 12.42
N THR A 187 -3.26 -11.56 11.94
CA THR A 187 -1.97 -11.29 12.59
C THR A 187 -1.46 -9.91 12.15
N ILE A 188 -1.17 -9.05 13.13
CA ILE A 188 -0.69 -7.67 12.92
C ILE A 188 0.60 -7.44 13.69
N LYS A 189 1.42 -6.50 13.20
CA LYS A 189 2.70 -6.15 13.83
C LYS A 189 2.55 -4.84 14.60
N VAL A 190 2.90 -4.85 15.88
CA VAL A 190 2.81 -3.66 16.74
C VAL A 190 3.92 -2.67 16.36
N PRO A 191 3.66 -1.34 16.40
CA PRO A 191 4.68 -0.32 16.16
C PRO A 191 5.97 -0.54 16.98
N GLN A 192 7.11 -0.10 16.42
CA GLN A 192 8.42 -0.24 17.06
C GLN A 192 8.66 0.80 18.16
N ASP A 193 8.02 1.96 18.05
CA ASP A 193 8.17 3.04 19.03
C ASP A 193 7.13 2.88 20.14
N SER A 194 7.56 3.11 21.38
CA SER A 194 6.65 3.15 22.53
C SER A 194 5.71 4.34 22.42
N GLY A 195 4.45 4.16 22.80
CA GLY A 195 3.43 5.21 22.73
C GLY A 195 2.01 4.66 22.70
N GLU A 196 1.05 5.58 22.59
CA GLU A 196 -0.35 5.23 22.35
C GLU A 196 -0.66 5.30 20.86
N TYR A 197 -1.38 4.28 20.37
CA TYR A 197 -1.77 4.15 18.98
C TYR A 197 -3.24 3.74 18.86
N GLN A 198 -3.85 4.04 17.72
CA GLN A 198 -5.16 3.48 17.35
C GLN A 198 -4.94 2.44 16.25
N CYS A 199 -5.40 1.20 16.48
CA CYS A 199 -5.46 0.17 15.46
C CYS A 199 -6.83 0.24 14.78
N GLU A 200 -6.85 0.47 13.47
CA GLU A 200 -8.04 0.39 12.63
C GLU A 200 -8.04 -0.93 11.87
N VAL A 201 -9.16 -1.65 11.88
CA VAL A 201 -9.39 -2.87 11.11
C VAL A 201 -10.48 -2.60 10.06
N ASP A 202 -10.20 -2.99 8.82
CA ASP A 202 -11.12 -2.88 7.68
C ASP A 202 -10.99 -4.09 6.73
N VAL A 203 -11.93 -4.20 5.78
CA VAL A 203 -11.87 -5.14 4.66
C VAL A 203 -11.29 -4.43 3.44
N ALA A 204 -10.31 -5.06 2.80
CA ALA A 204 -9.77 -4.66 1.51
C ALA A 204 -10.34 -5.55 0.41
N HIS A 205 -10.71 -4.94 -0.71
CA HIS A 205 -10.79 -5.59 -2.00
C HIS A 205 -9.45 -5.38 -2.70
N GLU A 206 -8.64 -6.44 -2.77
CA GLU A 206 -7.25 -6.39 -3.20
C GLU A 206 -7.11 -5.79 -4.60
N GLY A 207 -6.25 -4.78 -4.72
CA GLY A 207 -6.03 -4.05 -5.97
C GLY A 207 -7.17 -3.13 -6.40
N VAL A 208 -8.24 -2.99 -5.59
CA VAL A 208 -9.39 -2.12 -5.89
C VAL A 208 -9.52 -1.01 -4.86
N LEU A 209 -9.90 -1.33 -3.61
CA LEU A 209 -10.15 -0.34 -2.56
C LEU A 209 -10.27 -0.98 -1.18
N TRP A 210 -10.20 -0.13 -0.16
CA TRP A 210 -10.67 -0.45 1.19
C TRP A 210 -12.15 -0.12 1.33
N PHE A 211 -12.91 -0.98 1.98
CA PHE A 211 -14.36 -0.87 2.09
C PHE A 211 -14.78 0.45 2.75
N HIS A 212 -13.97 0.99 3.67
CA HIS A 212 -14.22 2.31 4.25
C HIS A 212 -14.29 3.43 3.19
N GLY A 213 -13.57 3.29 2.07
CA GLY A 213 -13.58 4.24 0.95
C GLY A 213 -14.94 4.33 0.24
N LYS A 214 -15.83 3.36 0.49
CA LYS A 214 -17.23 3.35 0.02
C LYS A 214 -18.24 3.53 1.16
N GLY A 215 -17.79 3.96 2.33
CA GLY A 215 -18.64 4.26 3.48
C GLY A 215 -18.92 3.08 4.41
N SER A 216 -18.28 1.92 4.20
CA SER A 216 -18.34 0.83 5.18
C SER A 216 -17.72 1.25 6.50
N ARG A 217 -18.28 0.76 7.62
CA ARG A 217 -17.78 1.10 8.95
C ARG A 217 -16.56 0.25 9.31
N VAL A 218 -15.50 0.93 9.75
CA VAL A 218 -14.30 0.32 10.34
C VAL A 218 -14.46 0.06 11.83
N VAL A 219 -13.58 -0.76 12.40
CA VAL A 219 -13.42 -0.89 13.86
C VAL A 219 -12.08 -0.28 14.27
N ARG A 220 -12.10 0.67 15.21
CA ARG A 220 -10.89 1.25 15.82
C ARG A 220 -10.82 0.94 17.30
N PHE A 221 -9.64 0.63 17.81
CA PHE A 221 -9.40 0.46 19.25
C PHE A 221 -7.98 0.92 19.64
N PRO A 222 -7.80 1.41 20.89
CA PRO A 222 -6.50 1.87 21.35
C PRO A 222 -5.57 0.68 21.68
N VAL A 223 -4.28 0.86 21.42
CA VAL A 223 -3.20 -0.05 21.82
C VAL A 223 -2.10 0.79 22.45
N ARG A 224 -1.63 0.38 23.63
CA ARG A 224 -0.46 0.98 24.26
C ARG A 224 0.74 0.11 23.96
N VAL A 225 1.80 0.74 23.49
CA VAL A 225 3.06 0.10 23.12
C VAL A 225 4.12 0.55 24.09
N GLY A 226 4.80 -0.41 24.71
CA GLY A 226 5.88 -0.12 25.63
C GLY A 226 6.42 -1.39 26.28
N VAL A 227 7.55 -1.24 26.94
CA VAL A 227 8.17 -2.32 27.68
C VAL A 227 7.60 -2.28 29.09
N ARG A 228 7.02 -3.38 29.54
CA ARG A 228 6.77 -3.55 30.97
C ARG A 228 8.12 -3.58 31.66
N GLU A 229 8.47 -2.52 32.38
CA GLU A 229 9.44 -2.65 33.46
C GLU A 229 8.76 -3.54 34.50
N ASP A 230 9.10 -4.83 34.52
CA ASP A 230 8.81 -5.66 35.67
C ASP A 230 9.63 -5.07 36.84
N PHE A 231 9.00 -4.15 37.56
CA PHE A 231 9.47 -3.68 38.85
C PHE A 231 9.52 -4.89 39.79
N ASP A 232 10.73 -5.37 40.08
CA ASP A 232 10.99 -6.26 41.21
C ASP A 232 10.92 -5.40 42.49
N PRO A 233 9.92 -5.56 43.37
CA PRO A 233 9.73 -4.66 44.52
C PRO A 233 10.78 -4.83 45.63
N ASP A 234 11.70 -5.79 45.52
CA ASP A 234 12.52 -6.25 46.65
C ASP A 234 14.00 -5.83 46.61
N VAL A 235 14.35 -4.71 45.96
CA VAL A 235 15.69 -4.10 46.13
C VAL A 235 15.57 -2.66 46.61
N VAL A 236 15.29 -2.50 47.91
CA VAL A 236 15.61 -1.26 48.64
C VAL A 236 17.03 -1.41 49.20
N GLY A 237 17.99 -0.87 48.44
CA GLY A 237 19.36 -0.64 48.88
C GLY A 237 19.56 0.85 49.13
N ASP A 238 19.44 1.23 50.39
CA ASP A 238 19.74 2.54 50.96
C ASP A 238 21.22 2.89 50.73
N GLU A 239 21.53 4.07 50.17
CA GLU A 239 22.67 4.91 50.61
C GLU A 239 22.48 6.36 50.12
N ALA A 240 22.22 7.23 51.09
CA ALA A 240 22.23 8.67 50.97
C ALA A 240 23.65 9.24 50.78
N GLY A 241 23.79 10.25 49.92
CA GLY A 241 24.97 11.10 49.82
C GLY A 241 24.66 12.45 49.16
N PRO A 242 25.30 13.57 49.55
CA PRO A 242 24.67 14.89 49.59
C PRO A 242 24.87 15.74 48.33
N LEU A 243 23.92 16.64 48.07
CA LEU A 243 24.03 17.75 47.12
C LEU A 243 25.14 18.75 47.48
N PRO A 244 25.67 19.46 46.47
CA PRO A 244 25.98 20.87 46.63
C PRO A 244 25.12 21.77 45.73
N ASP A 245 24.66 22.83 46.39
CA ASP A 245 23.93 24.00 45.92
C ASP A 245 24.73 24.84 44.91
N ARG A 246 24.04 25.45 43.93
CA ARG A 246 24.36 26.75 43.33
C ARG A 246 23.33 27.21 42.29
N GLY A 247 22.48 28.16 42.71
CA GLY A 247 22.32 29.45 42.02
C GLY A 247 21.31 29.59 40.87
N THR A 248 20.17 30.24 41.15
CA THR A 248 19.46 31.16 40.23
C THR A 248 19.92 32.61 40.51
N PRO A 249 19.73 33.64 39.64
CA PRO A 249 18.57 33.94 38.76
C PRO A 249 19.01 34.36 37.32
N ALA A 250 18.22 34.78 36.31
CA ALA A 250 16.92 35.42 36.18
C ALA A 250 16.45 35.44 34.69
N ALA A 251 15.14 35.70 34.50
CA ALA A 251 14.47 36.46 33.43
C ALA A 251 14.44 35.95 31.96
N ALA A 252 13.21 36.00 31.41
CA ALA A 252 12.78 35.68 30.04
C ALA A 252 13.08 36.84 29.03
N PRO A 253 12.82 36.66 27.72
CA PRO A 253 11.45 36.76 27.22
C PRO A 253 11.05 35.72 26.15
N SER A 254 9.73 35.60 26.05
CA SER A 254 8.91 35.00 24.99
C SER A 254 9.08 35.70 23.65
N ASP A 255 9.13 34.93 22.56
CA ASP A 255 8.78 35.41 21.22
C ASP A 255 7.84 34.39 20.54
N GLU A 256 6.56 34.75 20.51
CA GLU A 256 5.54 34.19 19.65
C GLU A 256 5.73 34.74 18.23
N ARG A 257 5.83 33.86 17.22
CA ARG A 257 5.50 34.23 15.84
C ARG A 257 4.69 33.12 15.18
N SER A 258 3.39 33.30 15.29
CA SER A 258 2.34 32.74 14.45
C SER A 258 2.60 33.11 12.99
N ILE A 259 2.57 32.13 12.09
CA ILE A 259 2.45 32.38 10.65
C ILE A 259 1.16 31.70 10.20
N GLU A 260 0.16 32.53 9.94
CA GLU A 260 -1.13 32.18 9.36
C GLU A 260 -0.96 31.72 7.90
N ALA A 261 -1.66 30.65 7.54
CA ALA A 261 -1.82 30.23 6.15
C ALA A 261 -3.01 30.99 5.53
N PRO A 262 -2.88 31.59 4.33
CA PRO A 262 -3.99 32.33 3.75
C PRO A 262 -5.01 31.38 3.11
N SER A 263 -6.26 31.62 3.50
CA SER A 263 -7.49 31.16 2.85
C SER A 263 -7.62 31.75 1.44
N ALA A 264 -8.01 30.93 0.46
CA ALA A 264 -8.41 31.40 -0.87
C ALA A 264 -9.84 30.95 -1.18
N ALA A 265 -10.71 31.93 -1.41
CA ALA A 265 -12.03 31.77 -1.99
C ALA A 265 -11.96 32.04 -3.51
N THR A 266 -12.63 31.15 -4.26
CA THR A 266 -13.33 31.33 -5.56
C THR A 266 -12.66 32.12 -6.69
N ALA A 267 -12.34 31.42 -7.79
CA ALA A 267 -12.59 31.89 -9.16
C ALA A 267 -12.57 30.72 -10.16
N ASP A 268 -13.62 30.63 -10.97
CA ASP A 268 -13.69 29.84 -12.21
C ASP A 268 -12.62 30.31 -13.20
N THR A 269 -11.70 29.43 -13.60
CA THR A 269 -10.99 29.50 -14.89
C THR A 269 -10.55 28.11 -15.34
N ASN A 270 -10.86 27.75 -16.59
CA ASN A 270 -10.33 26.58 -17.28
C ASN A 270 -8.80 26.69 -17.39
N ALA A 271 -8.09 26.11 -16.44
CA ALA A 271 -6.65 25.85 -16.49
C ALA A 271 -6.45 24.35 -16.22
N GLU A 272 -5.68 23.69 -17.09
CA GLU A 272 -5.26 22.30 -16.86
C GLU A 272 -4.57 22.20 -15.50
N ASP A 273 -5.05 21.26 -14.68
CA ASP A 273 -4.65 21.08 -13.29
C ASP A 273 -3.16 20.71 -13.18
N PRO A 274 -2.31 21.55 -12.57
CA PRO A 274 -0.88 21.26 -12.39
C PRO A 274 -0.60 20.08 -11.44
N GLY A 275 -1.64 19.46 -10.85
CA GLY A 275 -1.57 18.20 -10.10
C GLY A 275 -1.92 16.94 -10.90
N ALA A 276 -2.29 17.04 -12.18
CA ALA A 276 -2.65 15.88 -12.98
C ALA A 276 -1.41 15.10 -13.44
N PHE A 277 -1.17 13.92 -12.86
CA PHE A 277 -0.18 12.97 -13.37
C PHE A 277 -0.61 12.51 -14.77
N PRO A 278 0.10 12.89 -15.85
CA PRO A 278 -0.31 12.54 -17.20
C PRO A 278 -0.33 11.02 -17.34
N MET A 279 -1.32 10.52 -18.09
CA MET A 279 -1.41 9.10 -18.45
C MET A 279 -1.20 8.92 -19.94
N TYR A 280 -0.35 7.97 -20.29
CA TYR A 280 0.01 7.66 -21.67
C TYR A 280 -0.47 6.26 -22.06
N GLY A 281 -0.87 6.12 -23.32
CA GLY A 281 -1.28 4.85 -23.91
C GLY A 281 -0.28 4.36 -24.95
N ILE A 282 0.04 3.06 -24.93
CA ILE A 282 0.82 2.38 -25.95
C ILE A 282 -0.07 1.32 -26.61
N PRO A 283 -0.34 1.40 -27.93
CA PRO A 283 -1.20 0.43 -28.61
C PRO A 283 -0.77 -1.02 -28.39
N LEU A 284 -1.74 -1.91 -28.16
CA LEU A 284 -1.50 -3.33 -27.86
C LEU A 284 -0.56 -4.00 -28.87
N ASN A 285 -0.76 -3.72 -30.16
CA ASN A 285 0.08 -4.27 -31.23
C ASN A 285 1.53 -3.79 -31.17
N VAL A 286 1.79 -2.58 -30.68
CA VAL A 286 3.15 -2.05 -30.46
C VAL A 286 3.80 -2.80 -29.30
N VAL A 287 3.10 -2.95 -28.17
CA VAL A 287 3.62 -3.71 -27.00
C VAL A 287 3.94 -5.15 -27.37
N VAL A 288 3.03 -5.83 -28.07
CA VAL A 288 3.23 -7.22 -28.52
C VAL A 288 4.39 -7.34 -29.50
N ALA A 289 4.54 -6.38 -30.42
CA ALA A 289 5.69 -6.36 -31.33
C ALA A 289 7.01 -6.13 -30.60
N THR A 290 7.05 -5.25 -29.59
CA THR A 290 8.23 -5.03 -28.75
C THR A 290 8.60 -6.29 -27.97
N ILE A 291 7.62 -6.96 -27.35
CA ILE A 291 7.84 -8.25 -26.66
C ILE A 291 8.48 -9.27 -27.59
N ALA A 292 7.90 -9.46 -28.79
CA ALA A 292 8.41 -10.42 -29.77
C ALA A 292 9.81 -10.03 -30.26
N GLY A 293 10.08 -8.73 -30.47
CA GLY A 293 11.39 -8.21 -30.86
C GLY A 293 12.49 -8.44 -29.81
N CYS A 294 12.11 -8.54 -28.53
CA CYS A 294 13.01 -8.92 -27.44
C CYS A 294 13.19 -10.43 -27.27
N GLY A 295 12.54 -11.26 -28.10
CA GLY A 295 12.55 -12.72 -27.97
C GLY A 295 11.56 -13.27 -26.95
N GLY A 296 10.69 -12.43 -26.38
CA GLY A 296 9.74 -12.83 -25.34
C GLY A 296 8.56 -13.65 -25.86
N THR A 297 8.11 -14.60 -25.04
CA THR A 297 6.88 -15.37 -25.23
C THR A 297 5.77 -14.81 -24.37
N LEU A 298 4.74 -14.25 -25.00
CA LEU A 298 3.53 -13.78 -24.32
C LEU A 298 2.72 -14.97 -23.79
N LEU A 299 2.64 -15.11 -22.47
CA LEU A 299 1.94 -16.21 -21.81
C LEU A 299 0.44 -15.90 -21.64
N HIS A 300 0.14 -14.67 -21.22
CA HIS A 300 -1.22 -14.22 -20.97
C HIS A 300 -1.33 -12.70 -21.13
N VAL A 301 -2.49 -12.23 -21.57
CA VAL A 301 -2.89 -10.83 -21.51
C VAL A 301 -4.27 -10.78 -20.88
N GLU A 302 -4.41 -9.98 -19.84
CA GLU A 302 -5.67 -9.73 -19.19
C GLU A 302 -6.02 -8.25 -19.24
N ASN A 303 -7.30 -7.95 -19.09
CA ASN A 303 -7.76 -6.57 -19.01
C ASN A 303 -7.50 -6.01 -17.63
N ASP A 304 -6.92 -4.82 -17.61
CA ASP A 304 -6.56 -4.11 -16.40
C ASP A 304 -7.40 -2.83 -16.29
N ARG A 305 -7.88 -2.52 -15.07
CA ARG A 305 -8.71 -1.34 -14.77
C ARG A 305 -8.01 -0.34 -13.85
N SER A 306 -6.73 -0.53 -13.55
CA SER A 306 -5.99 0.33 -12.62
C SER A 306 -5.79 1.77 -13.14
N CYS A 307 -5.99 2.00 -14.44
CA CYS A 307 -6.00 3.33 -15.08
C CYS A 307 -7.39 4.01 -15.13
N GLY A 308 -8.42 3.40 -14.52
CA GLY A 308 -9.79 3.90 -14.55
C GLY A 308 -10.58 3.52 -15.81
N ASP A 309 -11.88 3.83 -15.78
CA ASP A 309 -12.86 3.32 -16.77
C ASP A 309 -12.77 4.00 -18.14
N ASP A 310 -12.18 5.20 -18.20
CA ASP A 310 -11.99 5.97 -19.43
C ASP A 310 -10.86 5.43 -20.31
N TRP A 311 -10.12 4.42 -19.84
CA TRP A 311 -9.00 3.82 -20.54
C TRP A 311 -9.24 2.34 -20.82
N VAL A 312 -8.69 1.89 -21.93
CA VAL A 312 -8.46 0.48 -22.21
C VAL A 312 -7.02 0.19 -21.81
N SER A 313 -6.82 -0.72 -20.84
CA SER A 313 -5.51 -1.10 -20.30
C SER A 313 -5.40 -2.62 -20.21
N TYR A 314 -4.17 -3.08 -20.27
CA TYR A 314 -3.84 -4.49 -20.22
C TYR A 314 -2.70 -4.77 -19.26
N ARG A 315 -2.76 -5.93 -18.64
CA ARG A 315 -1.63 -6.53 -17.93
C ARG A 315 -1.10 -7.71 -18.73
N TYR A 316 0.22 -7.73 -18.88
CA TYR A 316 0.95 -8.65 -19.71
C TYR A 316 1.77 -9.58 -18.82
N PHE A 317 1.68 -10.87 -19.08
CA PHE A 317 2.51 -11.90 -18.45
C PHE A 317 3.39 -12.50 -19.53
N VAL A 318 4.70 -12.29 -19.42
CA VAL A 318 5.64 -12.61 -20.48
C VAL A 318 6.81 -13.39 -19.91
N ARG A 319 7.24 -14.43 -20.61
CA ARG A 319 8.49 -15.15 -20.34
C ARG A 319 9.56 -14.68 -21.33
N LYS A 320 10.78 -14.42 -20.86
CA LYS A 320 11.96 -14.22 -21.70
C LYS A 320 12.43 -15.54 -22.32
#